data_AF-A0AAW0LUV5-F1
#
_entry.id   AF-A0AAW0LUV5-F1
#
_cell.length_a   1.000
_cell.length_b   1.000
_cell.length_c   1.000
_cell.angle_alpha   90.00
_cell.angle_beta   90.00
_cell.angle_gamma   90.00
#
_symmetry.space_group_name_H-M   'P 1'
#
loop_
_entity.id
_entity.type
_entity.pdbx_description
1 polymer ?
#
loop_
_entity_poly.entity_id
_entity_poly.type
_entity_poly.pdbx_seq_one_letter_code
_entity_poly.pdbx_strand_id
1 'polypeptide(L)'
;MPQKMSSPTEAMTAFMQIIGMAKESLRKILVRGEFDEYPDEQNMHCTARLVEMFNQFSDELHKHAESDPAENFLMEEIMVLEETKGIGLPNFLPRAAFLTILQKRVKGISSIPTIFAEMVWSYVEEIVISVVMHHSEHNYQLQLSFRRAGHNLIAKMKERSINWVMEIVEMQKQTDYTCNPEYLSDWNELMVQQDAFMKYVLTNVDCPSIIKLEGFGEIEVSHLEKYSHVLQQAFDLKMRMTAYWKIVLKRLVDCMALHLLLSIGNLVNKEFEAEIVNELMGPGGGIERMLEESPAVASKRQKISKSIELLKKSKEVVAKIMDKIGTYND
;
A
#
# COMPACT_ATOMS: atom_id res chain seq x y z
N MET A 1 18.90 12.72 32.90
CA MET A 1 17.65 11.99 33.20
C MET A 1 16.49 12.89 32.89
N PRO A 2 15.38 12.40 32.32
CA PRO A 2 14.16 13.18 32.13
C PRO A 2 13.73 13.80 33.47
N GLN A 3 13.15 15.01 33.46
CA GLN A 3 12.53 15.56 34.67
C GLN A 3 11.30 14.73 35.03
N LYS A 4 11.08 14.51 36.33
CA LYS A 4 9.85 13.86 36.80
C LYS A 4 8.71 14.85 36.61
N MET A 5 7.64 14.45 35.91
CA MET A 5 6.45 15.27 35.79
C MET A 5 5.83 15.48 37.17
N SER A 6 5.62 16.74 37.53
CA SER A 6 5.23 17.17 38.87
C SER A 6 3.77 17.61 38.96
N SER A 7 3.10 17.83 37.82
CA SER A 7 1.68 18.19 37.75
C SER A 7 0.98 17.61 36.51
N PRO A 8 -0.36 17.42 36.55
CA PRO A 8 -1.14 17.02 35.38
C PRO A 8 -1.03 17.98 34.18
N THR A 9 -0.88 19.28 34.42
CA THR A 9 -0.69 20.29 33.36
C THR A 9 0.66 20.12 32.65
N GLU A 10 1.72 19.84 33.42
CA GLU A 10 3.04 19.54 32.87
C GLU A 10 3.00 18.24 32.04
N ALA A 11 2.29 17.22 32.55
CA ALA A 11 2.11 15.95 31.83
C ALA A 11 1.35 16.11 30.52
N MET A 12 0.26 16.88 30.52
CA MET A 12 -0.49 17.20 29.29
C MET A 12 0.37 17.97 28.28
N THR A 13 1.18 18.92 28.75
CA THR A 13 2.04 19.71 27.86
C THR A 13 3.10 18.84 27.20
N ALA A 14 3.78 17.98 27.98
CA ALA A 14 4.75 17.04 27.47
C ALA A 14 4.11 16.02 26.52
N PHE A 15 2.91 15.54 26.83
CA PHE A 15 2.12 14.66 25.97
C PHE A 15 1.87 15.27 24.59
N MET A 16 1.32 16.48 24.54
CA MET A 16 1.02 17.17 23.29
C MET A 16 2.29 17.47 22.48
N GLN A 17 3.40 17.78 23.14
CA GLN A 17 4.70 17.95 22.48
C GLN A 17 5.18 16.65 21.84
N ILE A 18 5.11 15.52 22.57
CA ILE A 18 5.52 14.21 22.05
C ILE A 18 4.67 13.78 20.85
N ILE A 19 3.34 13.95 20.93
CA ILE A 19 2.45 13.66 19.79
C ILE A 19 2.79 14.56 18.60
N GLY A 20 3.02 15.85 18.86
CA GLY A 20 3.37 16.82 17.82
C GLY A 20 4.65 16.42 17.09
N MET A 21 5.69 16.00 17.82
CA MET A 21 6.94 15.52 17.24
C MET A 21 6.73 14.23 16.43
N ALA A 22 6.04 13.23 17.00
CA ALA A 22 5.75 11.98 16.29
C ALA A 22 4.94 12.21 15.01
N LYS A 23 3.92 13.08 15.07
CA LYS A 23 3.10 13.45 13.92
C LYS A 23 3.94 14.14 12.83
N GLU A 24 4.86 15.02 13.21
CA GLU A 24 5.73 15.69 12.24
C GLU A 24 6.72 14.71 11.61
N SER A 25 7.33 13.81 12.39
CA SER A 25 8.19 12.74 11.86
C SER A 25 7.44 11.87 10.85
N LEU A 26 6.23 11.40 11.20
CA LEU A 26 5.39 10.64 10.28
C LEU A 26 5.04 11.43 9.02
N ARG A 27 4.75 12.73 9.16
CA ARG A 27 4.44 13.59 8.02
C ARG A 27 5.64 13.75 7.09
N LYS A 28 6.83 13.93 7.64
CA LYS A 28 8.06 14.00 6.85
C LYS A 28 8.27 12.73 6.04
N ILE A 29 8.31 11.57 6.69
CA ILE A 29 8.70 10.32 6.03
C ILE A 29 7.59 9.73 5.15
N LEU A 30 6.33 9.70 5.60
CA LEU A 30 5.22 9.06 4.88
C LEU A 30 4.53 9.96 3.86
N VAL A 31 4.57 11.29 4.04
CA VAL A 31 3.79 12.23 3.21
C VAL A 31 4.69 13.12 2.37
N ARG A 32 5.74 13.70 2.94
CA ARG A 32 6.63 14.64 2.22
C ARG A 32 7.83 13.98 1.55
N GLY A 33 8.19 12.76 1.96
CA GLY A 33 9.39 12.08 1.48
C GLY A 33 10.70 12.66 2.03
N GLU A 34 10.61 13.40 3.14
CA GLU A 34 11.76 13.90 3.89
C GLU A 34 12.25 12.79 4.84
N PHE A 35 13.51 12.37 4.69
CA PHE A 35 14.12 11.29 5.49
C PHE A 35 15.34 11.77 6.30
N ASP A 36 15.48 13.09 6.49
CA ASP A 36 16.55 13.75 7.25
C ASP A 36 16.65 13.24 8.68
N GLU A 37 15.52 12.83 9.28
CA GLU A 37 15.47 12.26 10.63
C GLU A 37 16.01 10.82 10.71
N TYR A 38 16.05 10.11 9.58
CA TYR A 38 16.41 8.70 9.49
C TYR A 38 17.31 8.43 8.27
N PRO A 39 18.49 9.07 8.17
CA PRO A 39 19.33 9.01 6.97
C PRO A 39 19.83 7.60 6.66
N ASP A 40 20.18 6.82 7.70
CA ASP A 40 20.80 5.50 7.58
C ASP A 40 19.77 4.35 7.63
N GLU A 41 18.50 4.64 7.93
CA GLU A 41 17.44 3.63 8.04
C GLU A 41 16.61 3.59 6.76
N GLN A 42 17.05 2.80 5.78
CA GLN A 42 16.37 2.69 4.48
C GLN A 42 14.87 2.33 4.59
N ASN A 43 14.48 1.58 5.63
CA ASN A 43 13.07 1.26 5.87
C ASN A 43 12.21 2.50 6.16
N MET A 44 12.80 3.56 6.71
CA MET A 44 12.13 4.84 7.00
C MET A 44 12.07 5.77 5.79
N HIS A 45 12.66 5.40 4.65
CA HIS A 45 12.58 6.17 3.40
C HIS A 45 11.26 5.86 2.69
N CYS A 46 10.13 6.18 3.34
CA CYS A 46 8.86 5.53 3.05
C CYS A 46 8.33 5.78 1.65
N THR A 47 8.48 6.97 1.10
CA THR A 47 8.05 7.26 -0.28
C THR A 47 8.78 6.39 -1.30
N ALA A 48 10.08 6.13 -1.09
CA ALA A 48 10.86 5.24 -1.94
C ALA A 48 10.40 3.78 -1.81
N ARG A 49 10.16 3.31 -0.57
CA ARG A 49 9.64 1.94 -0.33
C ARG A 49 8.25 1.75 -0.96
N LEU A 50 7.36 2.74 -0.82
CA LEU A 50 6.03 2.69 -1.43
C LEU A 50 6.10 2.61 -2.95
N VAL A 51 6.99 3.38 -3.60
CA VAL A 51 7.20 3.30 -5.06
C VAL A 51 7.64 1.90 -5.48
N GLU A 52 8.56 1.27 -4.75
CA GLU A 52 8.96 -0.11 -5.03
C GLU A 52 7.80 -1.10 -4.90
N MET A 53 6.96 -0.94 -3.89
CA MET A 53 5.76 -1.78 -3.71
C MET A 53 4.75 -1.57 -4.85
N PHE A 54 4.55 -0.34 -5.34
CA PHE A 54 3.68 -0.07 -6.51
C PHE A 54 4.24 -0.68 -7.80
N ASN A 55 5.56 -0.61 -8.01
CA ASN A 55 6.19 -1.22 -9.17
C ASN A 55 6.02 -2.75 -9.14
N GLN A 56 6.24 -3.37 -7.98
CA GLN A 56 6.01 -4.81 -7.79
C GLN A 56 4.56 -5.21 -8.02
N PHE A 57 3.61 -4.42 -7.53
CA PHE A 57 2.18 -4.62 -7.77
C PHE A 57 1.82 -4.53 -9.26
N SER A 58 2.37 -3.54 -9.97
CA SER A 58 2.22 -3.42 -11.41
C SER A 58 2.75 -4.68 -12.12
N ASP A 59 3.95 -5.13 -11.78
CA ASP A 59 4.55 -6.34 -12.38
C ASP A 59 3.71 -7.60 -12.10
N GLU A 60 3.18 -7.75 -10.88
CA GLU A 60 2.35 -8.88 -10.49
C GLU A 60 1.01 -8.93 -11.25
N LEU A 61 0.39 -7.77 -11.47
CA LEU A 61 -0.80 -7.63 -12.30
C LEU A 61 -0.54 -8.06 -13.75
N HIS A 62 0.59 -7.68 -14.33
CA HIS A 62 0.94 -8.04 -15.71
C HIS A 62 1.27 -9.53 -15.85
N LYS A 63 1.94 -10.15 -14.86
CA LYS A 63 2.21 -11.59 -14.86
C LYS A 63 0.95 -12.46 -14.83
N HIS A 64 -0.08 -12.04 -14.09
CA HIS A 64 -1.35 -12.78 -13.99
C HIS A 64 -2.35 -12.42 -15.10
N ALA A 65 -2.06 -11.40 -15.90
CA ALA A 65 -2.87 -10.98 -17.05
C ALA A 65 -2.69 -11.89 -18.26
N GLU A 66 -1.55 -12.58 -18.36
CA GLU A 66 -1.19 -13.45 -19.47
C GLU A 66 -1.59 -14.90 -19.15
N SER A 67 -2.78 -15.31 -19.60
CA SER A 67 -3.02 -16.74 -19.82
C SER A 67 -2.14 -17.19 -20.98
N ASP A 68 -1.41 -18.31 -20.85
CA ASP A 68 -0.58 -18.86 -21.92
C ASP A 68 -1.37 -18.91 -23.25
N PRO A 69 -1.02 -18.07 -24.25
CA PRO A 69 -1.78 -17.95 -25.48
C PRO A 69 -1.62 -19.17 -26.40
N ALA A 70 -0.68 -20.09 -26.09
CA ALA A 70 -0.22 -21.10 -27.04
C ALA A 70 -1.26 -22.18 -27.37
N GLU A 71 -1.93 -22.78 -26.39
CA GLU A 71 -2.75 -23.99 -26.62
C GLU A 71 -4.25 -23.74 -26.88
N ASN A 72 -4.78 -22.54 -26.62
CA ASN A 72 -6.23 -22.26 -26.72
C ASN A 72 -6.56 -20.89 -27.32
N PHE A 73 -5.74 -20.41 -28.27
CA PHE A 73 -5.94 -19.11 -28.89
C PHE A 73 -7.36 -18.99 -29.50
N LEU A 74 -8.01 -17.84 -29.26
CA LEU A 74 -9.40 -17.51 -29.60
C LEU A 74 -10.52 -18.39 -29.02
N MET A 75 -10.23 -19.48 -28.32
CA MET A 75 -11.28 -20.40 -27.86
C MET A 75 -12.23 -19.76 -26.84
N GLU A 76 -11.71 -18.95 -25.93
CA GLU A 76 -12.53 -18.18 -25.00
C GLU A 76 -13.46 -17.21 -25.74
N GLU A 77 -12.91 -16.46 -26.69
CA GLU A 77 -13.66 -15.50 -27.49
C GLU A 77 -14.75 -16.18 -28.33
N ILE A 78 -14.43 -17.31 -28.97
CA ILE A 78 -15.37 -18.12 -29.75
C ILE A 78 -16.50 -18.64 -28.87
N MET A 79 -16.18 -19.25 -27.72
CA MET A 79 -17.20 -19.81 -26.82
C MET A 79 -18.18 -18.74 -26.33
N VAL A 80 -17.67 -17.59 -25.90
CA VAL A 80 -18.53 -16.49 -25.43
C VAL A 80 -19.36 -15.92 -26.58
N LEU A 81 -18.82 -15.80 -27.79
CA LEU A 81 -19.59 -15.35 -28.95
C LEU A 81 -20.70 -16.32 -29.33
N GLU A 82 -20.46 -17.62 -29.24
CA GLU A 82 -21.49 -18.66 -29.43
C GLU A 82 -22.62 -18.57 -28.39
N GLU A 83 -22.28 -18.40 -27.12
CA GLU A 83 -23.26 -18.31 -26.02
C GLU A 83 -24.04 -16.99 -26.01
N THR A 84 -23.45 -15.92 -26.55
CA THR A 84 -24.09 -14.59 -26.61
C THR A 84 -24.81 -14.31 -27.93
N LYS A 85 -24.96 -15.33 -28.80
CA LYS A 85 -25.74 -15.22 -30.04
C LYS A 85 -27.18 -14.79 -29.74
N GLY A 86 -27.50 -13.56 -30.12
CA GLY A 86 -28.87 -13.04 -30.10
C GLY A 86 -29.58 -13.21 -31.44
N ILE A 87 -30.89 -12.95 -31.45
CA ILE A 87 -31.66 -12.79 -32.70
C ILE A 87 -31.31 -11.42 -33.27
N GLY A 88 -30.41 -11.37 -34.26
CA GLY A 88 -29.90 -10.12 -34.82
C GLY A 88 -29.03 -10.32 -36.06
N LEU A 89 -28.47 -9.21 -36.55
CA LEU A 89 -27.57 -9.23 -37.70
C LEU A 89 -26.22 -9.87 -37.31
N PRO A 90 -25.66 -10.76 -38.14
CA PRO A 90 -24.52 -11.59 -37.75
C PRO A 90 -23.21 -10.81 -37.66
N ASN A 91 -23.11 -9.60 -38.22
CA ASN A 91 -21.87 -8.83 -38.32
C ASN A 91 -21.64 -7.84 -37.16
N PHE A 92 -22.54 -7.78 -36.17
CA PHE A 92 -22.36 -6.94 -34.99
C PHE A 92 -21.72 -7.73 -33.86
N LEU A 93 -20.65 -7.18 -33.28
CA LEU A 93 -20.01 -7.76 -32.12
C LEU A 93 -20.89 -7.52 -30.86
N PRO A 94 -21.36 -8.57 -30.16
CA PRO A 94 -22.18 -8.39 -28.97
C PRO A 94 -21.37 -7.75 -27.84
N ARG A 95 -21.80 -6.59 -27.34
CA ARG A 95 -21.18 -5.95 -26.15
C ARG A 95 -21.14 -6.89 -24.94
N ALA A 96 -22.16 -7.72 -24.79
CA ALA A 96 -22.22 -8.74 -23.74
C ALA A 96 -21.02 -9.70 -23.81
N ALA A 97 -20.54 -10.07 -25.00
CA ALA A 97 -19.39 -10.95 -25.15
C ALA A 97 -18.12 -10.31 -24.57
N PHE A 98 -17.89 -9.04 -24.90
CA PHE A 98 -16.78 -8.27 -24.35
C PHE A 98 -16.84 -8.18 -22.82
N LEU A 99 -18.00 -7.83 -22.28
CA LEU A 99 -18.17 -7.69 -20.83
C LEU A 99 -17.99 -9.02 -20.09
N THR A 100 -18.47 -10.15 -20.64
CA THR A 100 -18.27 -11.48 -20.05
C THR A 100 -16.78 -11.82 -19.91
N ILE A 101 -15.98 -11.58 -20.96
CA ILE A 101 -14.53 -11.82 -20.91
C ILE A 101 -13.86 -10.86 -19.94
N LEU A 102 -14.21 -9.57 -19.98
CA LEU A 102 -13.68 -8.56 -19.05
C LEU A 102 -13.91 -8.97 -17.60
N GLN A 103 -15.15 -9.33 -17.27
CA GLN A 103 -15.54 -9.73 -15.91
C GLN A 103 -14.77 -10.96 -15.44
N LYS A 104 -14.58 -11.95 -16.33
CA LYS A 104 -13.78 -13.15 -16.02
C LYS A 104 -12.32 -12.79 -15.74
N ARG A 105 -11.71 -11.92 -16.55
CA ARG A 105 -10.32 -11.45 -16.34
C ARG A 105 -10.17 -10.65 -15.04
N VAL A 106 -11.06 -9.69 -14.79
CA VAL A 106 -11.06 -8.91 -13.53
C VAL A 106 -11.24 -9.82 -12.32
N LYS A 107 -12.11 -10.84 -12.40
CA LYS A 107 -12.26 -11.84 -11.36
C LYS A 107 -10.99 -12.67 -11.15
N GLY A 108 -10.25 -12.97 -12.22
CA GLY A 108 -8.97 -13.68 -12.14
C GLY A 108 -7.90 -12.95 -11.31
N ILE A 109 -7.90 -11.62 -11.34
CA ILE A 109 -6.94 -10.78 -10.60
C ILE A 109 -7.50 -10.18 -9.30
N SER A 110 -8.72 -10.52 -8.90
CA SER A 110 -9.43 -9.76 -7.84
C SER A 110 -8.76 -9.78 -6.47
N SER A 111 -7.96 -10.80 -6.17
CA SER A 111 -7.21 -10.91 -4.91
C SER A 111 -5.93 -10.09 -4.89
N ILE A 112 -5.34 -9.76 -6.05
CA ILE A 112 -4.03 -9.10 -6.12
C ILE A 112 -4.11 -7.68 -5.52
N PRO A 113 -5.09 -6.81 -5.88
CA PRO A 113 -5.20 -5.49 -5.27
C PRO A 113 -5.44 -5.52 -3.76
N THR A 114 -6.22 -6.50 -3.27
CA THR A 114 -6.48 -6.63 -1.83
C THR A 114 -5.23 -7.04 -1.06
N ILE A 115 -4.48 -8.02 -1.56
CA ILE A 115 -3.21 -8.45 -0.96
C ILE A 115 -2.21 -7.29 -0.95
N PHE A 116 -2.12 -6.54 -2.06
CA PHE A 116 -1.27 -5.36 -2.14
C PHE A 116 -1.63 -4.30 -1.09
N ALA A 117 -2.91 -3.97 -0.93
CA ALA A 117 -3.36 -3.04 0.10
C ALA A 117 -2.97 -3.51 1.51
N GLU A 118 -3.10 -4.80 1.79
CA GLU A 118 -2.68 -5.37 3.07
C GLU A 118 -1.19 -5.22 3.32
N MET A 119 -0.35 -5.49 2.32
CA MET A 119 1.11 -5.34 2.41
C MET A 119 1.50 -3.89 2.71
N VAL A 120 0.89 -2.92 2.02
CA VAL A 120 1.15 -1.49 2.25
C VAL A 120 0.77 -1.09 3.68
N TRP A 121 -0.38 -1.54 4.18
CA TRP A 121 -0.81 -1.22 5.54
C TRP A 121 0.06 -1.89 6.60
N SER A 122 0.54 -3.11 6.37
CA SER A 122 1.49 -3.78 7.27
C SER A 122 2.83 -3.03 7.32
N TYR A 123 3.33 -2.55 6.18
CA TYR A 123 4.51 -1.69 6.16
C TYR A 123 4.29 -0.37 6.93
N VAL A 124 3.18 0.33 6.66
CA VAL A 124 2.85 1.58 7.36
C VAL A 124 2.67 1.36 8.86
N GLU A 125 2.13 0.22 9.28
CA GLU A 125 2.03 -0.16 10.69
C GLU A 125 3.40 -0.19 11.38
N GLU A 126 4.38 -0.87 10.79
CA GLU A 126 5.74 -0.95 11.32
C GLU A 126 6.38 0.44 11.48
N ILE A 127 6.18 1.32 10.50
CA ILE A 127 6.68 2.70 10.54
C ILE A 127 5.99 3.50 11.64
N VAL A 128 4.65 3.46 11.70
CA VAL A 128 3.88 4.18 12.72
C VAL A 128 4.31 3.74 14.11
N ILE A 129 4.38 2.43 14.37
CA ILE A 129 4.80 1.91 15.67
C ILE A 129 6.25 2.31 15.98
N SER A 130 7.16 2.23 15.01
CA SER A 130 8.57 2.60 15.23
C SER A 130 8.73 4.07 15.64
N VAL A 131 8.12 5.00 14.89
CA VAL A 131 8.20 6.45 15.18
C VAL A 131 7.57 6.77 16.54
N VAL A 132 6.40 6.18 16.79
CA VAL A 132 5.66 6.36 18.03
C VAL A 132 6.47 5.87 19.25
N MET A 133 7.14 4.73 19.13
CA MET A 133 7.98 4.17 20.19
C MET A 133 9.26 5.00 20.42
N HIS A 134 9.86 5.53 19.35
CA HIS A 134 11.03 6.40 19.42
C HIS A 134 10.73 7.68 20.22
N HIS A 135 9.65 8.38 19.89
CA HIS A 135 9.29 9.63 20.57
C HIS A 135 8.76 9.46 22.00
N SER A 136 8.39 8.24 22.39
CA SER A 136 7.87 7.93 23.73
C SER A 136 8.84 7.13 24.62
N GLU A 137 10.11 6.93 24.21
CA GLU A 137 11.11 6.09 24.90
C GLU A 137 11.22 6.34 26.42
N HIS A 138 11.06 7.60 26.82
CA HIS A 138 11.22 8.01 28.22
C HIS A 138 9.96 7.91 29.08
N ASN A 139 8.81 7.56 28.48
CA ASN A 139 7.51 7.52 29.14
C ASN A 139 6.81 6.16 28.89
N TYR A 140 7.02 5.20 29.80
CA TYR A 140 6.49 3.84 29.66
C TYR A 140 4.96 3.77 29.51
N GLN A 141 4.22 4.52 30.34
CA GLN A 141 2.76 4.54 30.25
C GLN A 141 2.28 5.12 28.91
N LEU A 142 3.02 6.10 28.39
CA LEU A 142 2.73 6.68 27.08
C LEU A 142 2.96 5.67 25.96
N GLN A 143 4.08 4.93 25.98
CA GLN A 143 4.38 3.88 25.00
C GLN A 143 3.26 2.85 24.85
N LEU A 144 2.67 2.39 25.95
CA LEU A 144 1.59 1.41 25.92
C LEU A 144 0.34 1.97 25.22
N SER A 145 -0.10 3.17 25.63
CA SER A 145 -1.26 3.84 25.01
C SER A 145 -1.01 4.14 23.53
N PHE A 146 0.19 4.63 23.23
CA PHE A 146 0.64 4.96 21.88
C PHE A 146 0.67 3.75 20.95
N ARG A 147 1.25 2.63 21.39
CA ARG A 147 1.27 1.39 20.63
C ARG A 147 -0.15 0.89 20.36
N ARG A 148 -1.01 0.89 21.38
CA ARG A 148 -2.40 0.43 21.25
C ARG A 148 -3.21 1.29 20.30
N ALA A 149 -3.12 2.62 20.43
CA ALA A 149 -3.76 3.57 19.52
C ALA A 149 -3.24 3.41 18.09
N GLY A 150 -1.93 3.20 17.91
CA GLY A 150 -1.32 2.94 16.61
C GLY A 150 -1.93 1.71 15.93
N HIS A 151 -2.00 0.58 16.63
CA HIS A 151 -2.64 -0.64 16.09
C HIS A 151 -4.12 -0.43 15.77
N ASN A 152 -4.88 0.22 16.66
CA ASN A 152 -6.30 0.50 16.44
C ASN A 152 -6.51 1.39 15.19
N LEU A 153 -5.70 2.44 15.05
CA LEU A 153 -5.75 3.35 13.91
C LEU A 153 -5.45 2.61 12.61
N ILE A 154 -4.39 1.81 12.58
CA ILE A 154 -3.99 1.05 11.41
C ILE A 154 -5.08 0.05 11.02
N ALA A 155 -5.63 -0.70 11.98
CA ALA A 155 -6.70 -1.66 11.71
C ALA A 155 -7.90 -1.00 11.03
N LYS A 156 -8.32 0.16 11.55
CA LYS A 156 -9.42 0.98 11.00
C LYS A 156 -9.11 1.51 9.59
N MET A 157 -7.89 1.98 9.35
CA MET A 157 -7.49 2.51 8.04
C MET A 157 -7.31 1.39 7.00
N LYS A 158 -6.81 0.23 7.43
CA LYS A 158 -6.66 -0.98 6.64
C LYS A 158 -8.02 -1.52 6.20
N GLU A 159 -8.97 -1.69 7.13
CA GLU A 159 -10.32 -2.15 6.83
C GLU A 159 -11.03 -1.26 5.80
N ARG A 160 -11.03 0.06 6.01
CA ARG A 160 -11.61 1.02 5.07
C ARG A 160 -10.97 0.93 3.69
N SER A 161 -9.65 0.76 3.64
CA SER A 161 -8.94 0.65 2.38
C SER A 161 -9.30 -0.63 1.64
N ILE A 162 -9.33 -1.77 2.32
CA ILE A 162 -9.71 -3.05 1.70
C ILE A 162 -11.14 -2.98 1.14
N ASN A 163 -12.07 -2.38 1.88
CA ASN A 163 -13.45 -2.17 1.39
C ASN A 163 -13.48 -1.33 0.11
N TRP A 164 -12.76 -0.22 0.07
CA TRP A 164 -12.67 0.62 -1.13
C TRP A 164 -12.01 -0.10 -2.32
N VAL A 165 -10.98 -0.92 -2.05
CA VAL A 165 -10.31 -1.72 -3.10
C VAL A 165 -11.27 -2.74 -3.71
N MET A 166 -12.08 -3.40 -2.89
CA MET A 166 -13.12 -4.31 -3.39
C MET A 166 -14.10 -3.57 -4.29
N GLU A 167 -14.52 -2.35 -3.93
CA GLU A 167 -15.40 -1.52 -4.78
C GLU A 167 -14.75 -1.18 -6.13
N ILE A 168 -13.45 -0.86 -6.15
CA ILE A 168 -12.71 -0.56 -7.40
C ILE A 168 -12.65 -1.78 -8.33
N VAL A 169 -12.41 -2.96 -7.77
CA VAL A 169 -12.43 -4.21 -8.54
C VAL A 169 -13.82 -4.46 -9.12
N GLU A 170 -14.88 -4.24 -8.34
CA GLU A 170 -16.25 -4.35 -8.84
C GLU A 170 -16.57 -3.29 -9.91
N MET A 171 -16.10 -2.06 -9.75
CA MET A 171 -16.28 -1.00 -10.76
C MET A 171 -15.66 -1.39 -12.12
N GLN A 172 -14.49 -2.04 -12.15
CA GLN A 172 -13.88 -2.48 -13.41
C GLN A 172 -14.71 -3.54 -14.15
N LYS A 173 -15.60 -4.26 -13.47
CA LYS A 173 -16.48 -5.28 -14.07
C LYS A 173 -17.70 -4.70 -14.79
N GLN A 174 -18.05 -3.44 -14.53
CA GLN A 174 -19.32 -2.86 -14.95
C GLN A 174 -19.27 -2.14 -16.30
N THR A 175 -18.09 -1.69 -16.73
CA THR A 175 -17.97 -0.81 -17.89
C THR A 175 -16.76 -1.12 -18.76
N ASP A 176 -17.00 -1.06 -20.07
CA ASP A 176 -16.06 -1.10 -21.18
C ASP A 176 -15.71 0.32 -21.68
N TYR A 177 -16.16 1.37 -20.97
CA TYR A 177 -15.87 2.75 -21.34
C TYR A 177 -14.39 3.10 -21.09
N THR A 178 -13.80 3.76 -22.08
CA THR A 178 -12.48 4.39 -21.96
C THR A 178 -12.46 5.71 -22.70
N CYS A 179 -11.84 6.72 -22.07
CA CYS A 179 -11.46 7.97 -22.72
C CYS A 179 -9.98 8.00 -23.11
N ASN A 180 -9.25 6.88 -22.96
CA ASN A 180 -7.85 6.81 -23.36
C ASN A 180 -7.76 6.90 -24.90
N PRO A 181 -7.11 7.95 -25.45
CA PRO A 181 -6.98 8.12 -26.89
C PRO A 181 -6.17 6.99 -27.57
N GLU A 182 -5.28 6.32 -26.82
CA GLU A 182 -4.42 5.24 -27.33
C GLU A 182 -5.18 3.94 -27.58
N TYR A 183 -6.41 3.80 -27.06
CA TYR A 183 -7.19 2.57 -27.24
C TYR A 183 -7.39 2.23 -28.73
N LEU A 184 -7.77 3.23 -29.54
CA LEU A 184 -8.00 3.02 -30.97
C LEU A 184 -6.70 2.76 -31.73
N SER A 185 -5.57 3.39 -31.35
CA SER A 185 -4.28 3.11 -31.98
C SER A 185 -3.80 1.70 -31.70
N ASP A 186 -3.86 1.26 -30.43
CA ASP A 186 -3.48 -0.09 -30.01
C ASP A 186 -4.33 -1.15 -30.71
N TRP A 187 -5.65 -0.93 -30.77
CA TRP A 187 -6.55 -1.84 -31.48
C TRP A 187 -6.25 -1.87 -32.99
N ASN A 188 -6.05 -0.72 -33.62
CA ASN A 188 -5.74 -0.66 -35.06
C ASN A 188 -4.43 -1.39 -35.39
N GLU A 189 -3.38 -1.20 -34.58
CA GLU A 189 -2.10 -1.88 -34.75
C GLU A 189 -2.26 -3.41 -34.73
N LEU A 190 -3.02 -3.92 -33.76
CA LEU A 190 -3.34 -5.34 -33.67
C LEU A 190 -4.19 -5.84 -34.85
N MET A 191 -5.12 -5.02 -35.34
CA MET A 191 -6.04 -5.37 -36.43
C MET A 191 -5.39 -5.42 -37.82
N VAL A 192 -4.22 -4.79 -38.03
CA VAL A 192 -3.47 -4.89 -39.31
C VAL A 192 -3.20 -6.34 -39.71
N GLN A 193 -3.05 -7.23 -38.72
CA GLN A 193 -2.75 -8.65 -38.95
C GLN A 193 -3.99 -9.50 -39.34
N GLN A 194 -5.22 -8.94 -39.26
CA GLN A 194 -6.46 -9.71 -39.41
C GLN A 194 -6.55 -10.40 -40.78
N ASP A 195 -6.38 -9.69 -41.90
CA ASP A 195 -6.55 -10.26 -43.23
C ASP A 195 -5.56 -11.39 -43.51
N ALA A 196 -4.30 -11.19 -43.09
CA ALA A 196 -3.25 -12.19 -43.22
C ALA A 196 -3.57 -13.43 -42.38
N PHE A 197 -4.02 -13.24 -41.13
CA PHE A 197 -4.46 -14.30 -40.24
C PHE A 197 -5.63 -15.10 -40.83
N MET A 198 -6.68 -14.42 -41.32
CA MET A 198 -7.86 -15.08 -41.90
C MET A 198 -7.49 -15.91 -43.13
N LYS A 199 -6.69 -15.33 -44.03
CA LYS A 199 -6.23 -16.04 -45.23
C LYS A 199 -5.45 -17.30 -44.85
N TYR A 200 -4.59 -17.20 -43.84
CA TYR A 200 -3.78 -18.32 -43.38
C TYR A 200 -4.62 -19.46 -42.82
N VAL A 201 -5.57 -19.17 -41.93
CA VAL A 201 -6.41 -20.18 -41.27
C VAL A 201 -7.42 -20.82 -42.23
N LEU A 202 -7.97 -20.06 -43.20
CA LEU A 202 -9.07 -20.53 -44.04
C LEU A 202 -8.67 -21.08 -45.42
N THR A 203 -7.46 -20.80 -45.90
CA THR A 203 -7.09 -21.08 -47.32
C THR A 203 -5.96 -22.11 -47.47
N ASN A 204 -5.16 -22.36 -46.42
CA ASN A 204 -3.99 -23.24 -46.53
C ASN A 204 -4.38 -24.72 -46.38
N VAL A 205 -4.23 -25.48 -47.46
CA VAL A 205 -4.51 -26.93 -47.54
C VAL A 205 -3.55 -27.75 -46.66
N ASP A 206 -2.32 -27.26 -46.46
CA ASP A 206 -1.30 -27.81 -45.55
C ASP A 206 -1.15 -26.91 -44.32
N CYS A 207 -2.26 -26.62 -43.62
CA CYS A 207 -2.29 -25.67 -42.49
C CYS A 207 -1.25 -26.02 -41.42
N PRO A 208 -0.22 -25.19 -41.21
CA PRO A 208 0.71 -25.39 -40.10
C PRO A 208 -0.02 -25.19 -38.79
N SER A 209 0.18 -26.09 -37.83
CA SER A 209 -0.54 -26.06 -36.55
C SER A 209 -0.27 -24.80 -35.74
N ILE A 210 0.85 -24.12 -36.00
CA ILE A 210 1.36 -22.99 -35.23
C ILE A 210 1.68 -21.81 -36.15
N ILE A 211 1.26 -20.62 -35.74
CA ILE A 211 1.65 -19.37 -36.40
C ILE A 211 2.27 -18.40 -35.40
N LYS A 212 3.17 -17.55 -35.88
CA LYS A 212 3.69 -16.44 -35.09
C LYS A 212 2.84 -15.20 -35.34
N LEU A 213 2.18 -14.71 -34.29
CA LEU A 213 1.37 -13.49 -34.30
C LEU A 213 2.06 -12.41 -33.46
N GLU A 214 2.23 -11.22 -34.00
CA GLU A 214 2.86 -10.11 -33.29
C GLU A 214 2.01 -9.72 -32.07
N GLY A 215 2.66 -9.59 -30.92
CA GLY A 215 2.00 -9.36 -29.63
C GLY A 215 1.53 -10.63 -28.90
N PHE A 216 1.53 -11.80 -29.54
CA PHE A 216 1.05 -13.06 -28.94
C PHE A 216 2.04 -14.23 -29.04
N GLY A 217 3.10 -14.11 -29.84
CA GLY A 217 4.10 -15.16 -29.99
C GLY A 217 3.61 -16.28 -30.89
N GLU A 218 4.01 -17.51 -30.58
CA GLU A 218 3.58 -18.72 -31.30
C GLU A 218 2.23 -19.19 -30.75
N ILE A 219 1.23 -19.30 -31.62
CA ILE A 219 -0.14 -19.67 -31.27
C ILE A 219 -0.60 -20.87 -32.09
N GLU A 220 -1.30 -21.81 -31.45
CA GLU A 220 -1.95 -22.91 -32.16
C GLU A 220 -3.21 -22.41 -32.89
N VAL A 221 -3.38 -22.82 -34.15
CA VAL A 221 -4.53 -22.43 -34.99
C VAL A 221 -5.24 -23.61 -35.64
N SER A 222 -4.77 -24.83 -35.42
CA SER A 222 -5.29 -26.06 -36.04
C SER A 222 -6.79 -26.27 -35.77
N HIS A 223 -7.26 -25.85 -34.60
CA HIS A 223 -8.65 -26.00 -34.15
C HIS A 223 -9.60 -24.94 -34.73
N LEU A 224 -9.08 -23.83 -35.28
CA LEU A 224 -9.87 -22.65 -35.62
C LEU A 224 -10.66 -22.78 -36.92
N GLU A 225 -10.25 -23.65 -37.83
CA GLU A 225 -10.93 -23.87 -39.13
C GLU A 225 -12.42 -24.21 -38.95
N LYS A 226 -12.73 -25.00 -37.91
CA LYS A 226 -14.09 -25.44 -37.57
C LYS A 226 -15.02 -24.29 -37.15
N TYR A 227 -14.46 -23.13 -36.83
CA TYR A 227 -15.17 -21.95 -36.35
C TYR A 227 -15.12 -20.79 -37.36
N SER A 228 -14.92 -21.09 -38.65
CA SER A 228 -14.81 -20.11 -39.74
C SER A 228 -15.94 -19.06 -39.76
N HIS A 229 -17.16 -19.41 -39.32
CA HIS A 229 -18.31 -18.51 -39.27
C HIS A 229 -18.22 -17.41 -38.21
N VAL A 230 -17.41 -17.58 -37.17
CA VAL A 230 -17.27 -16.62 -36.04
C VAL A 230 -15.82 -16.13 -35.86
N LEU A 231 -14.86 -16.73 -36.57
CA LEU A 231 -13.43 -16.47 -36.44
C LEU A 231 -13.07 -14.99 -36.54
N GLN A 232 -13.66 -14.25 -37.48
CA GLN A 232 -13.39 -12.82 -37.65
C GLN A 232 -13.81 -12.00 -36.43
N GLN A 233 -14.96 -12.32 -35.84
CA GLN A 233 -15.45 -11.65 -34.64
C GLN A 233 -14.63 -12.02 -33.41
N ALA A 234 -14.23 -13.29 -33.28
CA ALA A 234 -13.38 -13.74 -32.20
C ALA A 234 -12.02 -13.03 -32.22
N PHE A 235 -11.44 -12.87 -33.41
CA PHE A 235 -10.20 -12.12 -33.59
C PHE A 235 -10.38 -10.63 -33.20
N ASP A 236 -11.41 -9.95 -33.71
CA ASP A 236 -11.68 -8.55 -33.32
C ASP A 236 -11.90 -8.42 -31.81
N LEU A 237 -12.68 -9.31 -31.21
CA LEU A 237 -12.93 -9.36 -29.77
C LEU A 237 -11.63 -9.51 -28.96
N LYS A 238 -10.73 -10.40 -29.40
CA LYS A 238 -9.41 -10.62 -28.78
C LYS A 238 -8.60 -9.33 -28.80
N MET A 239 -8.51 -8.66 -29.95
CA MET A 239 -7.71 -7.44 -30.09
C MET A 239 -8.26 -6.28 -29.28
N ARG A 240 -9.58 -6.09 -29.27
CA ARG A 240 -10.25 -5.10 -28.40
C ARG A 240 -9.96 -5.38 -26.93
N MET A 241 -10.09 -6.64 -26.51
CA MET A 241 -9.84 -7.03 -25.12
C MET A 241 -8.38 -6.80 -24.75
N THR A 242 -7.42 -7.18 -25.60
CA THR A 242 -5.99 -6.96 -25.37
C THR A 242 -5.67 -5.46 -25.22
N ALA A 243 -6.16 -4.61 -26.12
CA ALA A 243 -5.95 -3.17 -26.03
C ALA A 243 -6.61 -2.56 -24.77
N TYR A 244 -7.86 -2.94 -24.47
CA TYR A 244 -8.58 -2.42 -23.31
C TYR A 244 -7.97 -2.92 -21.98
N TRP A 245 -7.48 -4.16 -21.94
CA TRP A 245 -6.95 -4.77 -20.72
C TRP A 245 -5.73 -4.01 -20.18
N LYS A 246 -4.84 -3.54 -21.06
CA LYS A 246 -3.72 -2.65 -20.67
C LYS A 246 -4.21 -1.43 -19.88
N ILE A 247 -5.32 -0.83 -20.31
CA ILE A 247 -5.92 0.35 -19.67
C ILE A 247 -6.49 -0.02 -18.30
N VAL A 248 -7.15 -1.18 -18.18
CA VAL A 248 -7.69 -1.66 -16.90
C VAL A 248 -6.57 -1.86 -15.87
N LEU A 249 -5.47 -2.53 -16.26
CA LEU A 249 -4.33 -2.76 -15.37
C LEU A 249 -3.72 -1.44 -14.90
N LYS A 250 -3.44 -0.51 -15.83
CA LYS A 250 -2.89 0.81 -15.51
C LYS A 250 -3.81 1.59 -14.57
N ARG A 251 -5.12 1.60 -14.87
CA ARG A 251 -6.13 2.28 -14.06
C ARG A 251 -6.19 1.72 -12.64
N LEU A 252 -6.08 0.40 -12.46
CA LEU A 252 -6.02 -0.21 -11.13
C LEU A 252 -4.80 0.32 -10.34
N VAL A 253 -3.61 0.32 -10.95
CA VAL A 253 -2.39 0.86 -10.31
C VAL A 253 -2.55 2.33 -9.91
N ASP A 254 -3.01 3.17 -10.85
CA ASP A 254 -3.22 4.60 -10.60
C ASP A 254 -4.25 4.85 -9.47
N CYS A 255 -5.38 4.13 -9.50
CA CYS A 255 -6.41 4.22 -8.46
C CYS A 255 -5.88 3.79 -7.08
N MET A 256 -5.12 2.70 -7.03
CA MET A 256 -4.51 2.22 -5.78
C MET A 256 -3.53 3.26 -5.20
N ALA A 257 -2.69 3.86 -6.06
CA ALA A 257 -1.75 4.89 -5.66
C ALA A 257 -2.47 6.11 -5.07
N LEU A 258 -3.48 6.63 -5.75
CA LEU A 258 -4.26 7.77 -5.28
C LEU A 258 -4.93 7.50 -3.94
N HIS A 259 -5.60 6.36 -3.81
CA HIS A 259 -6.32 6.00 -2.58
C HIS A 259 -5.39 5.80 -1.39
N LEU A 260 -4.33 5.02 -1.56
CA LEU A 260 -3.40 4.72 -0.47
C LEU A 260 -2.66 5.98 -0.02
N LEU A 261 -2.19 6.83 -0.93
CA LEU A 261 -1.52 8.09 -0.57
C LEU A 261 -2.48 9.06 0.15
N LEU A 262 -3.72 9.19 -0.33
CA LEU A 262 -4.74 9.97 0.36
C LEU A 262 -5.03 9.42 1.76
N SER A 263 -5.12 8.09 1.89
CA SER A 263 -5.45 7.42 3.16
C SER A 263 -4.32 7.55 4.17
N ILE A 264 -3.06 7.39 3.75
CA ILE A 264 -1.87 7.65 4.57
C ILE A 264 -1.84 9.13 4.99
N GLY A 265 -2.13 10.05 4.06
CA GLY A 265 -2.23 11.47 4.36
C GLY A 265 -3.31 11.80 5.39
N ASN A 266 -4.47 11.15 5.31
CA ASN A 266 -5.55 11.28 6.29
C ASN A 266 -5.18 10.68 7.65
N LEU A 267 -4.52 9.51 7.66
CA LEU A 267 -3.99 8.89 8.87
C LEU A 267 -3.12 9.89 9.63
N VAL A 268 -2.09 10.45 8.98
CA VAL A 268 -1.12 11.32 9.65
C VAL A 268 -1.72 12.67 10.04
N ASN A 269 -2.47 13.31 9.13
CA ASN A 269 -2.86 14.70 9.32
C ASN A 269 -4.16 14.88 10.10
N LYS A 270 -5.09 13.91 10.01
CA LYS A 270 -6.44 14.05 10.55
C LYS A 270 -6.73 13.10 11.70
N GLU A 271 -6.30 11.84 11.61
CA GLU A 271 -6.74 10.79 12.55
C GLU A 271 -5.73 10.49 13.65
N PHE A 272 -4.43 10.55 13.37
CA PHE A 272 -3.36 10.14 14.30
C PHE A 272 -3.47 10.78 15.69
N GLU A 273 -3.48 12.11 15.74
CA GLU A 273 -3.53 12.86 17.01
C GLU A 273 -4.84 12.57 17.77
N ALA A 274 -5.97 12.53 17.07
CA ALA A 274 -7.27 12.28 17.68
C ALA A 274 -7.36 10.87 18.28
N GLU A 275 -6.88 9.85 17.56
CA GLU A 275 -6.91 8.46 18.04
C GLU A 275 -6.02 8.28 19.29
N ILE A 276 -4.84 8.90 19.27
CA ILE A 276 -3.89 8.86 20.39
C ILE A 276 -4.47 9.57 21.64
N VAL A 277 -5.08 10.75 21.46
CA VAL A 277 -5.73 11.48 22.55
C VAL A 277 -6.89 10.68 23.14
N ASN A 278 -7.73 10.08 22.29
CA ASN A 278 -8.87 9.28 22.72
C ASN A 278 -8.44 8.02 23.51
N GLU A 279 -7.39 7.33 23.07
CA GLU A 279 -6.86 6.16 23.78
C GLU A 279 -6.29 6.54 25.15
N LEU A 280 -5.57 7.67 25.25
CA LEU A 280 -5.05 8.13 26.55
C LEU A 280 -6.18 8.56 27.50
N MET A 281 -7.19 9.26 27.00
CA MET A 281 -8.31 9.77 27.79
C MET A 281 -9.40 8.72 28.08
N GLY A 282 -9.19 7.47 27.66
CA GLY A 282 -10.11 6.36 27.90
C GLY A 282 -10.23 5.94 29.38
N PRO A 283 -11.00 4.86 29.67
CA PRO A 283 -11.37 4.44 31.03
C PRO A 283 -10.20 4.01 31.94
N GLY A 284 -8.96 4.10 31.46
CA GLY A 284 -7.74 3.62 32.12
C GLY A 284 -6.95 4.72 32.83
N GLY A 285 -7.55 5.66 33.56
CA GLY A 285 -6.81 6.55 34.46
C GLY A 285 -6.08 7.75 33.82
N GLY A 286 -6.29 8.02 32.54
CA GLY A 286 -5.98 9.31 31.91
C GLY A 286 -4.51 9.78 32.00
N ILE A 287 -4.33 11.10 31.90
CA ILE A 287 -3.04 11.79 31.98
C ILE A 287 -2.35 11.59 33.33
N GLU A 288 -3.09 11.26 34.39
CA GLU A 288 -2.53 11.02 35.72
C GLU A 288 -1.55 9.85 35.74
N ARG A 289 -1.74 8.85 34.86
CA ARG A 289 -0.76 7.76 34.70
C ARG A 289 0.59 8.22 34.19
N MET A 290 0.66 9.33 33.46
CA MET A 290 1.95 9.88 33.01
C MET A 290 2.80 10.45 34.15
N LEU A 291 2.22 10.65 35.34
CA LEU A 291 2.96 11.03 36.55
C LEU A 291 3.71 9.84 37.18
N GLU A 292 3.39 8.61 36.75
CA GLU A 292 4.06 7.39 37.20
C GLU A 292 5.37 7.18 36.42
N GLU A 293 6.50 7.27 37.12
CA GLU A 293 7.80 6.94 36.52
C GLU A 293 7.93 5.43 36.30
N SER A 294 8.65 5.04 35.24
CA SER A 294 8.98 3.63 35.06
C SER A 294 9.85 3.14 36.24
N PRO A 295 9.65 1.90 36.74
CA PRO A 295 10.43 1.37 37.86
C PRO A 295 11.94 1.43 37.63
N ALA A 296 12.38 1.22 36.39
CA ALA A 296 13.79 1.30 35.99
C ALA A 296 14.35 2.72 36.09
N VAL A 297 13.60 3.72 35.60
CA VAL A 297 13.99 5.14 35.67
C VAL A 297 13.97 5.62 37.11
N ALA A 298 12.94 5.27 37.89
CA ALA A 298 12.84 5.60 39.31
C ALA A 298 14.03 5.05 40.12
N SER A 299 14.39 3.77 39.91
CA SER A 299 15.54 3.13 40.55
C SER A 299 16.87 3.83 40.19
N LYS A 300 17.06 4.13 38.90
CA LYS A 300 18.28 4.81 38.44
C LYS A 300 18.33 6.27 38.94
N ARG A 301 17.18 6.96 39.06
CA ARG A 301 17.09 8.31 39.64
C ARG A 301 17.47 8.27 41.12
N GLN A 302 16.96 7.30 41.87
CA GLN A 302 17.30 7.12 43.27
C GLN A 302 18.80 6.88 43.49
N LYS A 303 19.43 6.05 42.64
CA LYS A 303 20.89 5.79 42.69
C LYS A 303 21.71 7.07 42.43
N ILE A 304 21.32 7.85 41.41
CA ILE A 304 21.98 9.12 41.08
C ILE A 304 21.78 10.13 42.21
N SER A 305 20.57 10.29 42.74
CA SER A 305 20.30 11.20 43.86
C SER A 305 21.13 10.87 45.10
N LYS A 306 21.23 9.59 45.47
CA LYS A 306 22.11 9.14 46.57
C LYS A 306 23.58 9.46 46.31
N SER A 307 24.05 9.28 45.08
CA SER A 307 25.43 9.58 44.70
C SER A 307 25.72 11.09 44.77
N ILE A 308 24.79 11.92 44.30
CA ILE A 308 24.89 13.38 44.40
C ILE A 308 24.91 13.83 45.86
N GLU A 309 24.07 13.25 46.72
CA GLU A 309 24.05 13.56 48.15
C GLU A 309 25.38 13.22 48.83
N LEU A 310 25.96 12.06 48.51
CA LEU A 310 27.29 11.66 48.98
C LEU A 310 28.37 12.63 48.52
N LEU A 311 28.37 13.02 47.24
CA LEU A 311 29.33 13.98 46.71
C LEU A 311 29.22 15.35 47.37
N LYS A 312 28.00 15.82 47.68
CA LYS A 312 27.80 17.06 48.43
C LYS A 312 28.36 16.97 49.84
N LYS A 313 28.11 15.86 50.56
CA LYS A 313 28.68 15.60 51.88
C LYS A 313 30.21 15.53 51.85
N SER A 314 30.79 14.84 50.86
CA SER A 314 32.24 14.79 50.68
C SER A 314 32.83 16.17 50.40
N LYS A 315 32.17 16.99 49.56
CA LYS A 315 32.58 18.38 49.33
C LYS A 315 32.60 19.20 50.62
N GLU A 316 31.58 19.10 51.46
CA GLU A 316 31.55 19.78 52.76
C GLU A 316 32.67 19.33 53.70
N VAL A 317 32.99 18.02 53.71
CA VAL A 317 34.10 17.49 54.50
C VAL A 317 35.44 18.03 54.00
N VAL A 318 35.67 18.04 52.68
CA VAL A 318 36.89 18.60 52.09
C VAL A 318 37.01 20.09 52.39
N ALA A 319 35.92 20.85 52.29
CA ALA A 319 35.90 22.27 52.65
C ALA A 319 36.32 22.48 54.12
N LYS A 320 35.77 21.71 55.06
CA LYS A 320 36.16 21.77 56.48
C LYS A 320 37.63 21.42 56.72
N ILE A 321 38.19 20.49 55.93
CA ILE A 321 39.62 20.16 56.00
C ILE A 321 40.47 21.32 55.47
N MET A 322 40.08 21.91 54.34
CA MET A 322 40.76 23.08 53.78
C MET A 322 40.73 24.28 54.73
N ASP A 323 39.59 24.58 55.36
CA ASP A 323 39.47 25.67 56.33
C ASP A 323 40.41 25.45 57.53
N LYS A 324 40.50 24.21 58.02
CA LYS A 324 41.45 23.85 59.09
C LYS A 324 42.91 24.06 58.66
N ILE A 325 43.28 23.66 57.44
CA ILE A 325 44.65 23.84 56.92
C ILE A 325 44.97 25.34 56.76
N GLY A 326 44.00 26.15 56.32
CA GLY A 326 44.15 27.61 56.23
C GLY A 326 44.40 28.28 57.59
N THR A 327 43.76 27.81 58.65
CA THR A 327 43.95 28.34 60.02
C THR A 327 45.26 27.94 60.71
N TYR A 328 46.04 27.00 60.15
CA TYR A 328 47.36 26.62 60.68
C TYR A 328 48.52 27.40 60.06
N ASN A 329 48.24 28.30 59.09
CA ASN A 329 49.25 29.10 58.37
C ASN A 329 49.18 30.61 58.69
N ASP A 330 48.47 31.01 59.74
CA ASP A 330 48.57 32.34 60.40
C ASP A 330 49.30 32.22 61.74
#